data_AF-A0A944W7N9-F1
#
_entry.id   AF-A0A944W7N9-F1
#
_cell.length_a   1.000
_cell.length_b   1.000
_cell.length_c   1.000
_cell.angle_alpha   90.00
_cell.angle_beta   90.00
_cell.angle_gamma   90.00
#
_symmetry.space_group_name_H-M   'P 1'
#
loop_
_entity.id
_entity.type
_entity.pdbx_description
1 polymer ?
#
loop_
_entity_poly.entity_id
_entity_poly.type
_entity_poly.pdbx_seq_one_letter_code
_entity_poly.pdbx_strand_id
1 'polypeptide(L)'
;MTRLEIVIDSLDNSRYTIQQWSSILGVTRDTVHKWLAGVNSPKRSTVNHIAEIIGKTAIFSGKDSVEFIDSGKPVPEIDLGKKKHASTVAQSSLVDELVAQVQYLRKRVEELEAS
;
A
#
# COMPACT_ATOMS: atom_id res chain seq x y z
N MET A 1 -2.68 -9.03 20.98
CA MET A 1 -1.40 -8.96 20.23
C MET A 1 -0.47 -7.96 20.90
N THR A 2 0.83 -8.04 20.68
CA THR A 2 1.75 -6.97 21.08
C THR A 2 1.61 -5.76 20.15
N ARG A 3 2.08 -4.59 20.61
CA ARG A 3 2.14 -3.36 19.78
C ARG A 3 2.89 -3.56 18.48
N LEU A 4 3.91 -4.40 18.49
CA LEU A 4 4.71 -4.69 17.31
C LEU A 4 3.93 -5.57 16.34
N GLU A 5 3.41 -6.70 16.83
CA GLU A 5 2.64 -7.66 16.03
C GLU A 5 1.47 -6.99 15.31
N ILE A 6 0.67 -6.18 16.02
CA ILE A 6 -0.50 -5.56 15.41
C ILE A 6 -0.12 -4.54 14.34
N VAL A 7 1.02 -3.87 14.50
CA VAL A 7 1.49 -2.89 13.53
C VAL A 7 2.04 -3.61 12.29
N ILE A 8 2.82 -4.68 12.47
CA ILE A 8 3.28 -5.51 11.34
C ILE A 8 2.06 -6.00 10.55
N ASP A 9 1.10 -6.63 11.23
CA ASP A 9 -0.13 -7.12 10.61
C ASP A 9 -0.91 -6.01 9.88
N SER A 10 -1.03 -4.83 10.49
CA SER A 10 -1.74 -3.70 9.89
C SER A 10 -1.03 -3.13 8.68
N LEU A 11 0.31 -3.08 8.69
CA LEU A 11 1.10 -2.57 7.58
C LEU A 11 1.06 -3.56 6.40
N ASP A 12 1.26 -4.85 6.66
CA ASP A 12 1.32 -5.91 5.65
C ASP A 12 -0.04 -6.15 4.97
N ASN A 13 -1.14 -6.07 5.73
CA ASN A 13 -2.50 -6.25 5.18
C ASN A 13 -3.13 -4.95 4.67
N SER A 14 -2.39 -3.84 4.65
CA SER A 14 -2.90 -2.58 4.11
C SER A 14 -2.70 -2.45 2.61
N ARG A 15 -3.51 -1.58 2.00
CA ARG A 15 -3.34 -1.15 0.60
C ARG A 15 -2.19 -0.15 0.38
N TYR A 16 -1.49 0.26 1.45
CA TYR A 16 -0.49 1.32 1.38
C TYR A 16 0.93 0.75 1.33
N THR A 17 1.75 1.30 0.46
CA THR A 17 3.18 1.00 0.39
C THR A 17 3.92 1.56 1.62
N ILE A 18 5.12 1.03 1.90
CA ILE A 18 6.00 1.56 2.96
C ILE A 18 6.28 3.06 2.79
N GLN A 19 6.44 3.53 1.55
CA GLN A 19 6.62 4.94 1.25
C GLN A 19 5.40 5.76 1.70
N GLN A 20 4.20 5.29 1.38
CA GLN A 20 2.95 5.96 1.77
C GLN A 20 2.80 5.94 3.29
N TRP A 21 3.02 4.81 3.95
CA TRP A 21 2.99 4.72 5.41
C TRP A 21 3.97 5.69 6.08
N SER A 22 5.19 5.79 5.55
CA SER A 22 6.17 6.75 6.07
C SER A 22 5.68 8.20 5.96
N SER A 23 5.02 8.53 4.84
CA SER A 23 4.44 9.86 4.61
C SER A 23 3.24 10.13 5.53
N ILE A 24 2.33 9.16 5.67
CA ILE A 24 1.11 9.28 6.47
C ILE A 24 1.46 9.44 7.96
N LEU A 25 2.39 8.62 8.45
CA LEU A 25 2.76 8.59 9.86
C LEU A 25 3.78 9.66 10.24
N GLY A 26 4.33 10.41 9.27
CA GLY A 26 5.37 11.41 9.50
C GLY A 26 6.68 10.83 10.03
N VAL A 27 7.03 9.60 9.62
CA VAL A 27 8.25 8.89 10.05
C VAL A 27 9.12 8.55 8.85
N THR A 28 10.40 8.22 9.08
CA THR A 28 11.28 7.76 8.00
C THR A 28 10.89 6.35 7.55
N ARG A 29 11.15 6.01 6.28
CA ARG A 29 10.97 4.64 5.77
C ARG A 29 11.77 3.61 6.57
N ASP A 30 12.99 3.97 6.97
CA ASP A 30 13.84 3.14 7.82
C ASP A 30 13.14 2.78 9.15
N THR A 31 12.42 3.73 9.74
CA THR A 31 11.62 3.47 10.95
C THR A 31 10.54 2.42 10.68
N VAL A 32 9.83 2.52 9.56
CA VAL A 32 8.81 1.54 9.17
C VAL A 32 9.44 0.16 8.92
N HIS A 33 10.57 0.11 8.22
CA HIS A 33 11.32 -1.15 8.02
C HIS A 33 11.79 -1.78 9.33
N LYS A 34 12.22 -0.98 10.31
CA LYS A 34 12.62 -1.48 11.64
C LYS A 34 11.43 -2.08 12.42
N TRP A 35 10.22 -1.55 12.24
CA TRP A 35 9.00 -2.17 12.79
C TRP A 35 8.73 -3.51 12.12
N LEU A 36 8.77 -3.58 10.78
CA LEU A 36 8.55 -4.82 10.03
C LEU A 36 9.59 -5.90 10.36
N ALA A 37 10.84 -5.50 10.60
CA ALA A 37 11.93 -6.39 11.01
C ALA A 37 11.90 -6.73 12.51
N GLY A 38 10.96 -6.19 13.28
CA GLY A 38 10.85 -6.41 14.73
C GLY A 38 11.97 -5.80 15.58
N VAL A 39 12.75 -4.87 15.02
CA VAL A 39 13.91 -4.26 15.68
C VAL A 39 13.49 -3.31 16.81
N ASN A 40 12.41 -2.56 16.62
CA ASN A 40 11.87 -1.68 17.66
C ASN A 40 10.34 -1.64 17.62
N SER A 41 9.72 -1.28 18.76
CA SER A 41 8.27 -1.17 18.85
C SER A 41 7.79 0.28 18.64
N PRO A 42 6.71 0.48 17.87
CA PRO A 42 6.11 1.80 17.68
C PRO A 42 5.54 2.37 19.00
N LYS A 43 5.54 3.70 19.12
CA LYS A 43 4.92 4.41 20.26
C LYS A 43 3.39 4.23 20.23
N ARG A 44 2.73 4.34 21.38
CA ARG A 44 1.26 4.22 21.48
C ARG A 44 0.52 5.21 20.57
N SER A 45 1.02 6.44 20.45
CA SER A 45 0.46 7.44 19.53
C SER A 45 0.49 6.98 18.07
N THR A 46 1.59 6.34 17.64
CA THR A 46 1.71 5.77 16.30
C THR A 46 0.72 4.63 16.09
N VAL A 47 0.57 3.74 17.08
CA VAL A 47 -0.39 2.62 17.02
C VAL A 47 -1.82 3.14 16.90
N ASN A 48 -2.18 4.18 17.66
CA ASN A 48 -3.49 4.85 17.55
C ASN A 48 -3.71 5.42 16.15
N HIS A 49 -2.72 6.12 15.61
CA HIS A 49 -2.83 6.74 14.30
C HIS A 49 -3.00 5.68 13.20
N ILE A 50 -2.26 4.57 13.29
CA ILE A 50 -2.43 3.42 12.38
C ILE A 50 -3.85 2.86 12.47
N ALA A 51 -4.39 2.67 13.68
CA ALA A 51 -5.76 2.19 13.86
C ALA A 51 -6.77 3.12 13.18
N GLU A 52 -6.65 4.44 13.37
CA GLU A 52 -7.52 5.44 12.75
C GLU A 52 -7.48 5.40 11.22
N ILE A 53 -6.28 5.28 10.64
CA ILE A 53 -6.06 5.18 9.17
C ILE A 53 -6.73 3.95 8.56
N ILE A 54 -6.91 2.89 9.34
CA ILE A 54 -7.58 1.66 8.88
C ILE A 54 -9.03 1.54 9.37
N GLY A 55 -9.60 2.61 9.94
CA GLY A 55 -10.99 2.64 10.40
C GLY A 55 -11.22 1.87 11.70
N LYS A 56 -10.17 1.61 12.47
CA LYS A 56 -10.22 0.90 13.76
C LYS A 56 -9.87 1.83 14.93
N THR A 57 -10.06 1.33 16.14
CA THR A 57 -9.65 1.97 17.39
C THR A 57 -8.75 1.02 18.17
N ALA A 58 -7.62 1.53 18.66
CA ALA A 58 -6.69 0.74 19.46
C ALA A 58 -7.07 0.77 20.95
N ILE A 59 -7.27 -0.41 21.54
CA ILE A 59 -7.50 -0.60 22.97
C ILE A 59 -6.24 -1.19 23.59
N PHE A 60 -5.65 -0.51 24.58
CA PHE A 60 -4.44 -0.97 25.26
C PHE A 60 -4.77 -1.65 26.58
N SER A 61 -4.45 -2.93 26.68
CA SER A 61 -4.64 -3.75 27.88
C SER A 61 -3.29 -3.98 28.58
N GLY A 62 -2.76 -2.96 29.24
CA GLY A 62 -1.45 -3.00 29.91
C GLY A 62 -0.33 -2.34 29.11
N LYS A 63 0.93 -2.75 29.32
CA LYS A 63 2.12 -2.06 28.77
C LYS A 63 2.21 -2.19 27.24
N ASP A 64 2.11 -3.43 26.74
CA ASP A 64 2.35 -3.78 25.34
C ASP A 64 1.21 -4.54 24.66
N SER A 65 0.19 -4.96 25.40
CA SER A 65 -0.99 -5.59 24.78
C SER A 65 -1.88 -4.53 24.14
N VAL A 66 -2.28 -4.79 22.90
CA VAL A 66 -3.17 -3.95 22.14
C VAL A 66 -4.10 -4.80 21.26
N GLU A 67 -5.30 -4.29 21.07
CA GLU A 67 -6.33 -4.85 20.21
C GLU A 67 -6.93 -3.74 19.35
N PHE A 68 -7.21 -4.06 18.08
CA PHE A 68 -7.89 -3.14 17.16
C PHE A 68 -9.34 -3.56 17.00
N ILE A 69 -10.25 -2.67 17.40
CA ILE A 69 -11.69 -2.86 17.28
C ILE A 69 -12.20 -1.98 16.14
N ASP A 70 -13.18 -2.45 15.37
CA ASP A 70 -13.83 -1.61 14.37
C ASP A 70 -14.40 -0.35 15.04
N SER A 71 -14.03 0.81 14.51
CA SER A 71 -14.49 2.09 15.06
C SER A 71 -15.89 2.46 14.57
N GLY A 72 -16.38 1.81 13.50
CA GLY A 72 -17.60 2.23 12.80
C GLY A 72 -17.49 3.59 12.11
N LYS A 73 -16.31 4.22 12.14
CA LYS A 73 -16.04 5.50 11.49
C LYS A 73 -15.48 5.26 10.09
N PRO A 74 -15.84 6.11 9.11
CA PRO A 74 -15.24 6.04 7.79
C PRO A 74 -13.73 6.29 7.89
N VAL A 75 -12.97 5.49 7.15
CA VAL A 75 -11.52 5.66 6.98
C VAL A 75 -11.26 7.09 6.47
N PRO A 76 -10.34 7.85 7.09
CA PRO A 76 -10.04 9.21 6.65
C PRO A 76 -9.61 9.23 5.19
N GLU A 77 -10.03 10.26 4.46
CA GLU A 77 -9.56 10.48 3.10
C GLU A 77 -8.13 11.02 3.16
N ILE A 78 -7.16 10.14 2.88
CA ILE A 78 -5.75 10.49 2.90
C ILE A 78 -5.36 11.04 1.54
N ASP A 79 -5.12 12.34 1.47
CA ASP A 79 -4.43 12.93 0.32
C ASP A 79 -2.95 12.55 0.37
N LEU A 80 -2.59 11.53 -0.41
CA LEU A 80 -1.23 11.03 -0.52
C LEU A 80 -0.32 11.98 -1.29
N GLY A 81 -0.80 13.17 -1.66
CA GLY A 81 -0.07 14.16 -2.43
C GLY A 81 0.33 13.54 -3.74
N LYS A 82 -0.55 13.60 -4.75
CA LYS A 82 -0.18 13.27 -6.13
C LYS A 82 0.92 14.24 -6.56
N LYS A 83 2.19 13.94 -6.26
CA LYS A 83 3.29 14.49 -7.04
C LYS A 83 2.98 14.04 -8.46
N LYS A 84 2.64 15.01 -9.31
CA LYS A 84 2.44 14.83 -10.75
C LYS A 84 3.74 14.24 -11.30
N HIS A 85 3.90 12.92 -11.23
CA HIS A 85 4.84 12.24 -12.08
C HIS A 85 4.39 12.55 -13.51
N ALA A 86 5.35 12.89 -14.38
CA ALA A 86 5.08 13.23 -15.77
C ALA A 86 4.09 12.21 -16.35
N SER A 87 3.02 12.73 -16.97
CA SER A 87 1.94 11.93 -17.50
C SER A 87 2.49 10.76 -18.33
N THR A 88 2.00 9.56 -18.04
CA THR A 88 2.34 8.27 -18.67
C THR A 88 1.92 8.20 -20.15
N VAL A 89 2.01 9.30 -20.90
CA VAL A 89 1.66 9.38 -22.32
C VAL A 89 2.60 8.49 -23.15
N ALA A 90 3.89 8.41 -22.77
CA ALA A 90 4.89 7.61 -23.49
C ALA A 90 4.70 6.09 -23.36
N GLN A 91 4.01 5.62 -22.31
CA GLN A 91 3.73 4.18 -22.15
C GLN A 91 2.51 3.74 -22.96
N SER A 92 1.55 4.64 -23.21
CA SER A 92 0.40 4.36 -24.07
C SER A 92 0.83 4.07 -25.50
N SER A 93 1.70 4.89 -26.08
CA SER A 93 2.13 4.72 -27.47
C SER A 93 2.87 3.40 -27.72
N LEU A 94 3.68 2.95 -26.76
CA LEU A 94 4.39 1.66 -26.85
C LEU A 94 3.44 0.47 -26.73
N VAL A 95 2.41 0.59 -25.88
CA VAL A 95 1.37 -0.43 -25.74
C VAL A 95 0.51 -0.50 -27.01
N ASP A 96 0.15 0.65 -27.57
CA ASP A 96 -0.63 0.74 -28.80
C ASP A 96 0.14 0.13 -29.99
N GLU A 97 1.45 0.41 -30.09
CA GLU A 97 2.33 -0.19 -31.09
C GLU A 97 2.46 -1.71 -30.92
N LEU A 98 2.62 -2.19 -29.68
CA LEU A 98 2.70 -3.63 -29.39
C LEU A 98 1.40 -4.35 -29.75
N VAL A 99 0.25 -3.75 -29.42
CA VAL A 99 -1.07 -4.30 -29.78
C VAL A 99 -1.22 -4.41 -31.30
N ALA A 100 -0.80 -3.38 -32.04
CA ALA A 100 -0.84 -3.40 -33.50
C ALA A 100 0.05 -4.52 -34.08
N GLN A 101 1.26 -4.70 -33.55
CA GLN A 101 2.16 -5.77 -33.99
C GLN A 101 1.58 -7.16 -33.71
N VAL A 102 0.99 -7.39 -32.54
CA VAL A 102 0.35 -8.67 -32.19
C VAL A 102 -0.84 -8.97 -33.11
N GLN A 103 -1.68 -7.97 -33.41
CA GLN A 103 -2.81 -8.17 -34.34
C GLN A 103 -2.35 -8.50 -35.76
N TYR A 104 -1.31 -7.83 -36.25
CA TYR A 104 -0.72 -8.13 -37.54
C TYR A 104 -0.22 -9.58 -37.61
N LEU A 105 0.52 -10.03 -36.59
CA LEU A 105 1.05 -11.39 -36.54
C LEU A 105 -0.07 -12.43 -36.49
N ARG A 106 -1.15 -12.20 -35.72
CA ARG A 106 -2.32 -13.10 -35.68
C ARG A 106 -2.95 -13.26 -37.06
N LYS A 107 -3.20 -12.14 -37.75
CA LYS A 107 -3.76 -12.17 -39.11
C LYS A 107 -2.85 -12.93 -40.08
N ARG A 108 -1.53 -12.75 -39.96
CA ARG A 108 -0.57 -13.44 -40.82
C ARG A 108 -0.52 -14.94 -40.58
N VAL A 109 -0.69 -15.37 -39.33
CA VAL A 109 -0.81 -16.79 -38.98
C VAL A 109 -2.10 -17.36 -39.57
N GLU A 110 -3.24 -16.69 -39.42
CA GLU A 110 -4.51 -17.13 -40.01
C GLU A 110 -4.43 -17.27 -41.54
N GLU A 111 -3.78 -16.33 -42.23
CA GLU A 111 -3.54 -16.41 -43.69
C GLU A 111 -2.68 -17.60 -44.09
N LEU A 112 -1.70 -17.98 -43.26
CA LEU A 112 -0.80 -19.12 -43.51
C LEU A 112 -1.44 -20.47 -43.13
N GLU A 113 -2.32 -20.49 -42.14
CA GLU A 113 -3.07 -21.70 -41.76
C GLU A 113 -4.24 -22.00 -42.72
N ALA A 114 -4.72 -20.97 -43.45
CA ALA A 114 -5.76 -21.11 -44.47
C ALA A 114 -5.23 -21.49 -45.87
N SER A 115 -3.91 -21.57 -46.07
CA SER A 115 -3.24 -21.99 -47.32
C SER A 115 -2.77 -23.44 -47.26
#